data_AF-A0A9P4J9C1-F1
#
_entry.id   AF-A0A9P4J9C1-F1
#
_cell.length_a   1.000
_cell.length_b   1.000
_cell.length_c   1.000
_cell.angle_alpha   90.00
_cell.angle_beta   90.00
_cell.angle_gamma   90.00
#
_symmetry.space_group_name_H-M   'P 1'
#
loop_
_entity.id
_entity.type
_entity.pdbx_description
1 polymer ?
#
loop_
_entity_poly.entity_id
_entity_poly.type
_entity_poly.pdbx_seq_one_letter_code
_entity_poly.pdbx_strand_id
1 'polypeptide(L)'
;MVKDDKTVIKEFGELINMSASELKDWLKQEDSAGAGWSKDDGSGETIGHESGRKIIKILEKNPKKDPSKYDDDDIPHMRKVVAYNKRHLAQEESAKKNPNSKSAKSLKNWGHDPQKTK
;
A
#
# COMPACT_ATOMS: atom_id res chain seq x y z
N MET A 1 13.69 -2.38 -17.42
CA MET A 1 12.42 -2.73 -18.10
C MET A 1 11.29 -2.52 -17.11
N VAL A 2 10.28 -1.73 -17.48
CA VAL A 2 9.07 -1.57 -16.65
C VAL A 2 8.28 -2.88 -16.72
N LYS A 3 7.81 -3.42 -15.59
CA LYS A 3 7.00 -4.65 -15.56
C LYS A 3 5.73 -4.46 -16.38
N ASP A 4 5.24 -5.50 -17.06
CA ASP A 4 3.95 -5.44 -17.75
C ASP A 4 2.77 -5.35 -16.77
N ASP A 5 1.62 -4.88 -17.25
CA ASP A 5 0.46 -4.61 -16.41
C ASP A 5 -0.13 -5.87 -15.78
N LYS A 6 -0.11 -7.01 -16.48
CA LYS A 6 -0.61 -8.28 -15.91
C LYS A 6 0.23 -8.71 -14.71
N THR A 7 1.55 -8.59 -14.82
CA THR A 7 2.47 -8.84 -13.70
C THR A 7 2.21 -7.88 -12.53
N VAL A 8 2.00 -6.58 -12.81
CA VAL A 8 1.69 -5.58 -11.77
C VAL A 8 0.39 -5.93 -11.05
N ILE A 9 -0.68 -6.27 -11.77
CA ILE A 9 -1.98 -6.63 -11.20
C ILE A 9 -1.85 -7.86 -10.29
N LYS A 10 -1.16 -8.90 -10.78
CA LYS A 10 -0.93 -10.12 -10.00
C LYS A 10 -0.16 -9.81 -8.70
N GLU A 11 0.97 -9.11 -8.81
CA GLU A 11 1.80 -8.80 -7.65
C GLU A 11 1.09 -7.86 -6.65
N PHE A 12 0.28 -6.92 -7.13
CA PHE A 12 -0.54 -6.08 -6.26
C PHE A 12 -1.54 -6.93 -5.47
N GLY A 13 -2.24 -7.85 -6.14
CA GLY A 13 -3.18 -8.78 -5.49
C GLY A 13 -2.52 -9.70 -4.47
N GLU A 14 -1.24 -10.04 -4.66
CA GLU A 14 -0.44 -10.83 -3.74
C GLU A 14 0.11 -10.04 -2.55
N LEU A 15 0.43 -8.75 -2.74
CA LEU A 15 1.06 -7.91 -1.73
C LEU A 15 0.02 -7.20 -0.85
N ILE A 16 -1.15 -6.84 -1.37
CA ILE A 16 -2.20 -6.20 -0.57
C ILE A 16 -2.96 -7.24 0.23
N ASN A 17 -2.76 -7.23 1.55
CA ASN A 17 -3.37 -8.16 2.51
C ASN A 17 -4.30 -7.46 3.52
N MET A 18 -4.45 -6.15 3.43
CA MET A 18 -5.47 -5.38 4.15
C MET A 18 -6.69 -5.16 3.24
N SER A 19 -7.87 -5.35 3.80
CA SER A 19 -9.13 -4.97 3.14
C SER A 19 -9.29 -3.45 3.11
N ALA A 20 -10.23 -2.95 2.28
CA ALA A 20 -10.53 -1.52 2.21
C ALA A 20 -10.97 -0.95 3.57
N SER A 21 -11.80 -1.68 4.33
CA SER A 21 -12.25 -1.27 5.67
C SER A 21 -11.09 -1.22 6.67
N GLU A 22 -10.26 -2.26 6.73
CA GLU A 22 -9.10 -2.28 7.63
C GLU A 22 -8.12 -1.17 7.32
N LEU A 23 -7.84 -0.92 6.04
CA LEU A 23 -6.96 0.16 5.63
C LEU A 23 -7.58 1.52 5.97
N LYS A 24 -8.89 1.69 5.76
CA LYS A 24 -9.61 2.92 6.12
C LYS A 24 -9.54 3.21 7.63
N ASP A 25 -9.67 2.19 8.47
CA ASP A 25 -9.57 2.35 9.92
C ASP A 25 -8.14 2.61 10.37
N TRP A 26 -7.16 2.00 9.70
CA TRP A 26 -5.75 2.30 9.92
C TRP A 26 -5.38 3.76 9.59
N LEU A 27 -5.83 4.28 8.44
CA LEU A 27 -5.50 5.65 8.02
C LEU A 27 -6.08 6.74 8.92
N LYS A 28 -7.05 6.42 9.80
CA LYS A 28 -7.58 7.37 10.79
C LYS A 28 -6.65 7.56 11.99
N GLN A 29 -5.66 6.69 12.17
CA GLN A 29 -4.76 6.71 13.31
C GLN A 29 -3.64 7.73 13.11
N GLU A 30 -3.22 8.43 14.18
CA GLU A 30 -2.09 9.37 14.13
C GLU A 30 -0.79 8.69 13.67
N ASP A 31 -0.62 7.43 14.09
CA ASP A 31 0.47 6.56 13.68
C ASP A 31 0.57 6.36 12.16
N SER A 32 -0.55 6.44 11.45
CA SER A 32 -0.60 6.35 10.00
C SER A 32 -0.23 7.68 9.35
N ALA A 33 -0.76 8.79 9.84
CA ALA A 33 -0.55 10.12 9.26
C ALA A 33 0.94 10.49 9.17
N GLY A 34 1.71 10.21 10.22
CA GLY A 34 3.14 10.55 10.30
C GLY A 34 4.11 9.50 9.74
N ALA A 35 3.64 8.36 9.24
CA ALA A 35 4.54 7.28 8.82
C ALA A 35 4.99 7.39 7.37
N GLY A 36 6.26 7.75 7.18
CA GLY A 36 6.96 7.75 5.89
C GLY A 36 7.49 9.13 5.52
N TRP A 37 7.70 9.35 4.22
CA TRP A 37 8.11 10.65 3.70
C TRP A 37 6.92 11.59 3.57
N SER A 38 7.07 12.80 4.09
CA SER A 38 6.16 13.92 3.85
C SER A 38 6.12 14.29 2.37
N LYS A 39 4.98 14.82 1.93
CA LYS A 39 4.81 15.42 0.61
C LYS A 39 5.35 16.85 0.62
N ASP A 40 5.93 17.24 -0.51
CA ASP A 40 6.44 18.61 -0.73
C ASP A 40 5.34 19.54 -1.26
N ASP A 41 4.11 19.41 -0.75
CA ASP A 41 2.94 20.21 -1.17
C ASP A 41 2.36 21.09 -0.05
N GLY A 42 3.04 21.14 1.10
CA GLY A 42 2.62 21.95 2.26
C GLY A 42 1.43 21.37 3.04
N SER A 43 0.88 20.22 2.64
CA SER A 43 -0.26 19.60 3.33
C SER A 43 0.09 18.94 4.66
N GLY A 44 1.39 18.69 4.92
CA GLY A 44 1.86 17.93 6.08
C GLY A 44 1.59 16.42 6.00
N GLU A 45 0.97 15.95 4.91
CA GLU A 45 0.66 14.54 4.69
C GLU A 45 1.86 13.75 4.15
N THR A 46 1.94 12.46 4.49
CA THR A 46 2.92 11.55 3.92
C THR A 46 2.46 10.93 2.59
N ILE A 47 3.43 10.63 1.71
CA ILE A 47 3.19 9.94 0.43
C ILE A 47 2.49 8.59 0.64
N GLY A 48 2.88 7.87 1.70
CA GLY A 48 2.26 6.61 2.07
C GLY A 48 0.80 6.77 2.45
N HIS A 49 0.46 7.78 3.25
CA HIS A 49 -0.91 8.04 3.68
C HIS A 49 -1.83 8.38 2.49
N GLU A 50 -1.35 9.19 1.54
CA GLU A 50 -2.06 9.44 0.28
C GLU A 50 -2.24 8.16 -0.54
N SER A 51 -1.17 7.35 -0.65
CA SER A 51 -1.19 6.07 -1.35
C SER A 51 -2.24 5.13 -0.78
N GLY A 52 -2.37 5.07 0.55
CA GLY A 52 -3.39 4.27 1.23
C GLY A 52 -4.80 4.63 0.80
N ARG A 53 -5.12 5.94 0.65
CA ARG A 53 -6.44 6.36 0.16
C ARG A 53 -6.71 5.93 -1.28
N LYS A 54 -5.68 5.95 -2.14
CA LYS A 54 -5.80 5.46 -3.52
C LYS A 54 -6.01 3.95 -3.55
N ILE A 55 -5.31 3.19 -2.70
CA ILE A 55 -5.53 1.74 -2.54
C ILE A 55 -6.97 1.45 -2.10
N ILE A 56 -7.51 2.19 -1.13
CA ILE A 56 -8.92 2.04 -0.70
C ILE A 56 -9.86 2.20 -1.90
N LYS A 57 -9.69 3.26 -2.69
CA LYS A 57 -10.51 3.50 -3.89
C LYS A 57 -10.43 2.34 -4.89
N ILE A 58 -9.23 1.82 -5.16
CA ILE A 58 -9.02 0.67 -6.05
C ILE A 58 -9.76 -0.57 -5.52
N LEU A 59 -9.63 -0.86 -4.21
CA LEU A 59 -10.26 -2.02 -3.57
C LEU A 59 -11.80 -1.90 -3.53
N GLU A 60 -12.34 -0.71 -3.27
CA GLU A 60 -13.79 -0.44 -3.27
C GLU A 60 -14.37 -0.49 -4.70
N LYS A 61 -13.62 0.02 -5.70
CA LYS A 61 -14.00 -0.03 -7.12
C LYS A 61 -14.03 -1.46 -7.67
N ASN A 62 -13.06 -2.29 -7.28
CA ASN A 62 -12.90 -3.64 -7.81
C ASN A 62 -12.70 -4.72 -6.72
N PRO A 63 -13.72 -4.99 -5.88
CA PRO A 63 -13.59 -5.90 -4.73
C PRO A 63 -13.32 -7.35 -5.13
N LYS A 64 -13.70 -7.75 -6.35
CA LYS A 64 -13.45 -9.09 -6.90
C LYS A 64 -12.07 -9.22 -7.56
N LYS A 65 -11.27 -8.15 -7.59
CA LYS A 65 -9.94 -8.09 -8.20
C LYS A 65 -9.92 -8.55 -9.67
N ASP A 66 -10.98 -8.25 -10.41
CA ASP A 66 -11.11 -8.60 -11.83
C ASP A 66 -10.12 -7.76 -12.66
N PRO A 67 -9.12 -8.37 -13.33
CA PRO A 67 -8.10 -7.62 -14.08
C PRO A 67 -8.67 -6.68 -15.15
N SER A 68 -9.85 -6.97 -15.70
CA SER A 68 -10.49 -6.16 -16.75
C SER A 68 -11.12 -4.86 -16.24
N LYS A 69 -11.23 -4.68 -14.92
CA LYS A 69 -11.89 -3.53 -14.28
C LYS A 69 -10.93 -2.45 -13.78
N TYR A 70 -9.63 -2.69 -13.89
CA TYR A 70 -8.63 -1.67 -13.58
C TYR A 70 -8.49 -0.73 -14.78
N ASP A 71 -8.43 0.57 -14.50
CA ASP A 71 -8.23 1.59 -15.53
C ASP A 71 -6.76 2.05 -15.60
N ASP A 72 -6.49 2.95 -16.55
CA ASP A 72 -5.16 3.50 -16.81
C ASP A 72 -4.63 4.37 -15.64
N ASP A 73 -5.47 4.75 -14.67
CA ASP A 73 -5.06 5.47 -13.47
C ASP A 73 -4.72 4.50 -12.31
N ASP A 74 -5.42 3.36 -12.24
CA ASP A 74 -5.20 2.32 -11.23
C ASP A 74 -3.81 1.67 -11.40
N ILE A 75 -3.48 1.24 -12.64
CA ILE A 75 -2.28 0.43 -12.90
C ILE A 75 -0.96 1.16 -12.57
N PRO A 76 -0.76 2.45 -12.94
CA PRO A 76 0.43 3.19 -12.54
C PRO A 76 0.59 3.29 -11.03
N HIS A 77 -0.52 3.46 -10.29
CA HIS A 77 -0.48 3.50 -8.83
C HIS A 77 -0.17 2.12 -8.25
N MET A 78 -0.81 1.05 -8.74
CA MET A 78 -0.50 -0.33 -8.35
C MET A 78 0.98 -0.67 -8.56
N ARG A 79 1.59 -0.20 -9.66
CA ARG A 79 3.02 -0.39 -9.93
C ARG A 79 3.90 0.27 -8.86
N LYS A 80 3.55 1.48 -8.40
CA LYS A 80 4.24 2.16 -7.30
C LYS A 80 4.12 1.37 -6.00
N VAL A 81 2.91 0.90 -5.69
CA VAL A 81 2.61 0.12 -4.48
C VAL A 81 3.41 -1.19 -4.45
N VAL A 82 3.41 -1.92 -5.57
CA VAL A 82 4.19 -3.16 -5.73
C VAL A 82 5.68 -2.91 -5.53
N ALA A 83 6.23 -1.89 -6.19
CA ALA A 83 7.65 -1.55 -6.06
C ALA A 83 8.02 -1.16 -4.62
N TYR A 84 7.16 -0.38 -3.95
CA TYR A 84 7.35 0.02 -2.57
C TYR A 84 7.37 -1.19 -1.64
N ASN A 85 6.32 -2.01 -1.67
CA ASN A 85 6.17 -3.15 -0.78
C ASN A 85 7.30 -4.17 -0.98
N LYS A 86 7.67 -4.50 -2.23
CA LYS A 86 8.78 -5.42 -2.49
C LYS A 86 10.11 -4.92 -1.94
N ARG A 87 10.43 -3.63 -2.12
CA ARG A 87 11.67 -3.05 -1.61
C ARG A 87 11.73 -3.11 -0.09
N HIS A 88 10.68 -2.68 0.60
CA HIS A 88 10.69 -2.61 2.06
C HIS A 88 10.60 -3.99 2.71
N LEU A 89 9.83 -4.92 2.15
CA LEU A 89 9.78 -6.29 2.65
C LEU A 89 11.12 -7.03 2.47
N ALA A 90 11.88 -6.73 1.43
CA ALA A 90 13.22 -7.32 1.22
C ALA A 90 14.28 -6.70 2.13
N GLN A 91 14.16 -5.41 2.45
CA GLN A 91 15.13 -4.68 3.26
C GLN A 91 14.90 -4.84 4.76
N GLU A 92 13.68 -5.19 5.18
CA GLU A 92 13.30 -5.15 6.59
C GLU A 92 12.77 -6.47 7.13
N GLU A 93 13.68 -7.36 7.56
CA GLU A 93 13.32 -8.43 8.51
C GLU A 93 12.70 -7.87 9.80
N SER A 94 13.03 -6.62 10.15
CA SER A 94 12.59 -5.98 11.39
C SER A 94 11.10 -5.64 11.40
N ALA A 95 10.49 -5.38 10.23
CA ALA A 95 9.06 -5.04 10.15
C ALA A 95 8.15 -6.19 10.60
N LYS A 96 8.59 -7.44 10.43
CA LYS A 96 7.92 -8.62 11.00
C LYS A 96 8.18 -8.78 12.50
N LYS A 97 9.36 -8.37 12.97
CA LYS A 97 9.79 -8.52 14.37
C LYS A 97 9.26 -7.40 15.29
N ASN A 98 8.96 -6.22 14.74
CA ASN A 98 8.48 -5.07 15.49
C ASN A 98 7.30 -4.37 14.78
N PRO A 99 6.05 -4.64 15.18
CA PRO A 99 4.85 -4.02 14.60
C PRO A 99 4.77 -2.51 14.83
N ASN A 100 5.48 -1.96 15.82
CA ASN A 100 5.48 -0.54 16.14
C ASN A 100 6.57 0.24 15.38
N SER A 101 7.38 -0.44 14.57
CA SER A 101 8.42 0.21 13.76
C SER A 101 7.83 1.17 12.73
N LYS A 102 8.58 2.22 12.38
CA LYS A 102 8.19 3.18 11.32
C LYS A 102 7.90 2.47 10.00
N SER A 103 8.64 1.41 9.70
CA SER A 103 8.45 0.60 8.50
C SER A 103 7.18 -0.23 8.53
N ALA A 104 6.87 -0.92 9.64
CA ALA A 104 5.61 -1.65 9.75
C ALA A 104 4.39 -0.70 9.59
N LYS A 105 4.44 0.46 10.25
CA LYS A 105 3.42 1.52 10.10
C LYS A 105 3.32 2.01 8.65
N SER A 106 4.47 2.20 8.00
CA SER A 106 4.50 2.63 6.61
C SER A 106 3.97 1.57 5.65
N LEU A 107 4.39 0.30 5.76
CA LEU A 107 3.87 -0.82 4.96
C LEU A 107 2.34 -0.90 5.04
N LYS A 108 1.75 -0.66 6.23
CA LYS A 108 0.29 -0.59 6.39
C LYS A 108 -0.33 0.56 5.62
N ASN A 109 0.31 1.74 5.56
CA ASN A 109 -0.12 2.83 4.67
C ASN A 109 -0.12 2.40 3.19
N TRP A 110 0.75 1.46 2.81
CA TRP A 110 0.83 0.86 1.49
C TRP A 110 0.00 -0.44 1.35
N GLY A 111 -0.95 -0.67 2.26
CA GLY A 111 -1.93 -1.75 2.24
C GLY A 111 -1.36 -3.15 2.55
N HIS A 112 -0.14 -3.22 3.06
CA HIS A 112 0.49 -4.46 3.52
C HIS A 112 0.69 -4.43 5.03
N ASP A 113 -0.02 -5.26 5.78
CA ASP A 113 0.26 -5.51 7.18
C ASP A 113 1.31 -6.62 7.32
N PRO A 114 2.54 -6.33 7.77
CA PRO A 114 3.59 -7.35 7.90
C PRO A 114 3.31 -8.38 8.99
N GLN A 115 2.35 -8.13 9.89
CA GLN A 115 1.93 -9.06 10.93
C GLN A 115 0.83 -10.02 10.47
N LYS A 116 0.19 -9.74 9.33
CA LYS A 116 -0.80 -10.66 8.75
C LYS A 116 -0.11 -11.82 8.06
N THR A 117 -0.36 -13.02 8.56
CA THR A 117 -0.15 -14.26 7.83
C THR A 117 -1.24 -14.42 6.76
N LYS A 118 -0.86 -14.89 5.57
CA LYS A 118 -1.80 -15.22 4.49
C LYS A 118 -2.61 -16.48 4.81
#